data_AF-A0A7D8ANB0-F1
#
_entry.id   AF-A0A7D8ANB0-F1
#
_cell.length_a   1.000
_cell.length_b   1.000
_cell.length_c   1.000
_cell.angle_alpha   90.00
_cell.angle_beta   90.00
_cell.angle_gamma   90.00
#
_symmetry.space_group_name_H-M   'P 1'
#
loop_
_entity.id
_entity.type
_entity.pdbx_description
1 polymer ?
#
loop_
_entity_poly.entity_id
_entity_poly.type
_entity_poly.pdbx_seq_one_letter_code
_entity_poly.pdbx_strand_id
1 'polypeptide(L)'
;MSEPALISRDALSGHKVALSVSESADLARLGLTEQHCRLVVAEVGRAIMLAGGTVVYGGHLNPGGYTEILIEEAQRFSSGRSVLEITLAESEYRKLTADELVAADRNLGDVGRLTLVSESCMTVPIARALDGSWTQDAGNALIAMREHVARATTARLIVGGRLAGYVGAEPGVIEEARLTIQSGGLLLVAGGYGGAAAAVAQRLYPQYFEGWAPGAYPAHAHDAEVTGALDNLHDAYMSAAPEPDIDEELLRILTISHRPADIARATVRLLSEAAH
;
A
#
# COMPACT_ATOMS: atom_id res chain seq x y z
N MET A 1 -3.35 -14.42 -26.44
CA MET A 1 -4.37 -13.49 -25.90
C MET A 1 -5.22 -14.30 -24.96
N SER A 2 -5.04 -14.16 -23.65
CA SER A 2 -5.85 -14.86 -22.66
C SER A 2 -7.27 -14.27 -22.66
N GLU A 3 -8.29 -15.12 -22.68
CA GLU A 3 -9.69 -14.69 -22.58
C GLU A 3 -9.91 -13.76 -21.38
N PRO A 4 -10.82 -12.79 -21.46
CA PRO A 4 -11.18 -11.96 -20.33
C PRO A 4 -11.87 -12.82 -19.26
N ALA A 5 -11.10 -13.29 -18.27
CA ALA A 5 -11.64 -13.91 -17.07
C ALA A 5 -12.43 -12.86 -16.27
N LEU A 6 -13.74 -13.08 -16.14
CA LEU A 6 -14.63 -12.23 -15.35
C LEU A 6 -14.45 -12.54 -13.86
N ILE A 7 -14.08 -11.54 -13.08
CA ILE A 7 -14.01 -11.64 -11.62
C ILE A 7 -15.41 -11.38 -11.06
N SER A 8 -15.85 -12.22 -10.11
CA SER A 8 -17.13 -12.00 -9.41
C SER A 8 -17.13 -10.67 -8.66
N ARG A 9 -18.29 -10.02 -8.58
CA ARG A 9 -18.47 -8.73 -7.86
C ARG A 9 -18.22 -8.81 -6.35
N ASP A 10 -18.17 -10.03 -5.81
CA ASP A 10 -17.92 -10.30 -4.40
C ASP A 10 -16.70 -11.22 -4.19
N ALA A 11 -15.82 -11.33 -5.20
CA ALA A 11 -14.62 -12.17 -5.12
C ALA A 11 -13.69 -11.79 -3.96
N LEU A 12 -13.70 -10.52 -3.55
CA LEU A 12 -12.91 -10.01 -2.42
C LEU A 12 -13.79 -9.66 -1.21
N SER A 13 -15.01 -10.19 -1.13
CA SER A 13 -15.89 -9.91 0.01
C SER A 13 -15.23 -10.31 1.33
N GLY A 14 -15.26 -9.40 2.30
CA GLY A 14 -14.61 -9.58 3.61
C GLY A 14 -13.10 -9.41 3.62
N HIS A 15 -12.45 -9.21 2.47
CA HIS A 15 -11.00 -9.00 2.39
C HIS A 15 -10.64 -7.53 2.52
N LYS A 16 -9.65 -7.24 3.38
CA LYS A 16 -9.07 -5.90 3.54
C LYS A 16 -7.70 -5.88 2.89
N VAL A 17 -7.50 -4.98 1.93
CA VAL A 17 -6.28 -4.89 1.13
C VAL A 17 -5.61 -3.55 1.39
N ALA A 18 -4.38 -3.58 1.90
CA ALA A 18 -3.57 -2.38 2.09
C ALA A 18 -3.03 -1.85 0.76
N LEU A 19 -3.07 -0.54 0.55
CA LEU A 19 -2.35 0.13 -0.53
C LEU A 19 -1.24 1.00 0.03
N SER A 20 -0.01 0.76 -0.41
CA SER A 20 1.18 1.50 -0.02
C SER A 20 1.78 2.18 -1.23
N VAL A 21 1.67 3.51 -1.29
CA VAL A 21 2.19 4.28 -2.42
C VAL A 21 2.93 5.50 -1.90
N SER A 22 4.11 5.74 -2.45
CA SER A 22 4.93 6.91 -2.15
C SER A 22 5.81 7.27 -3.35
N GLU A 23 6.33 8.49 -3.37
CA GLU A 23 7.12 9.01 -4.49
C GLU A 23 8.37 8.18 -4.76
N SER A 24 8.72 8.03 -6.04
CA SER A 24 9.89 7.30 -6.50
C SER A 24 10.83 8.24 -7.26
N ALA A 25 12.12 8.18 -6.94
CA ALA A 25 13.17 8.93 -7.65
C ALA A 25 13.43 8.39 -9.06
N ASP A 26 12.80 7.27 -9.43
CA ASP A 26 13.02 6.60 -10.71
C ASP A 26 11.95 6.93 -11.75
N LEU A 27 10.85 7.61 -11.39
CA LEU A 27 9.73 7.84 -12.31
C LEU A 27 10.18 8.47 -13.63
N ALA A 28 10.95 9.55 -13.57
CA ALA A 28 11.37 10.29 -14.76
C ALA A 28 12.21 9.43 -15.74
N ARG A 29 13.11 8.58 -15.22
CA ARG A 29 13.96 7.72 -16.08
C ARG A 29 13.20 6.53 -16.65
N LEU A 30 12.04 6.19 -16.08
CA LEU A 30 11.10 5.20 -16.60
C LEU A 30 10.09 5.82 -17.58
N GLY A 31 10.19 7.12 -17.85
CA GLY A 31 9.21 7.86 -18.67
C GLY A 31 7.88 8.08 -17.96
N LEU A 32 7.85 7.94 -16.63
CA LEU A 32 6.69 8.07 -15.77
C LEU A 32 6.71 9.40 -15.01
N THR A 33 5.56 9.70 -14.42
CA THR A 33 5.31 10.88 -13.60
C THR A 33 4.46 10.48 -12.40
N GLU A 34 4.38 11.34 -11.40
CA GLU A 34 3.52 11.12 -10.24
C GLU A 34 2.05 10.89 -10.62
N GLN A 35 1.60 11.47 -11.73
CA GLN A 35 0.25 11.22 -12.26
C GLN A 35 0.02 9.74 -12.61
N HIS A 36 1.05 9.02 -13.05
CA HIS A 36 0.92 7.59 -13.30
C HIS A 36 0.73 6.81 -12.00
N CYS A 37 1.41 7.18 -10.91
CA CYS A 37 1.20 6.57 -9.58
C CYS A 37 -0.25 6.82 -9.11
N ARG A 38 -0.75 8.04 -9.30
CA ARG A 38 -2.15 8.41 -8.98
C ARG A 38 -3.16 7.57 -9.75
N LEU A 39 -2.91 7.30 -11.03
CA LEU A 39 -3.77 6.43 -11.84
C LEU A 39 -3.74 4.98 -11.34
N VAL A 40 -2.59 4.45 -10.92
CA VAL A 40 -2.52 3.11 -10.30
C VAL A 40 -3.37 3.05 -9.04
N VAL A 41 -3.23 4.03 -8.14
CA VAL A 41 -4.03 4.08 -6.90
C VAL A 41 -5.53 4.13 -7.21
N ALA A 42 -5.94 4.97 -8.15
CA ALA A 42 -7.34 5.08 -8.56
C ALA A 42 -7.86 3.76 -9.15
N GLU A 43 -7.14 3.16 -10.10
CA GLU A 43 -7.59 1.96 -10.81
C GLU A 43 -7.57 0.71 -9.92
N VAL A 44 -6.52 0.53 -9.13
CA VAL A 44 -6.43 -0.59 -8.18
C VAL A 44 -7.48 -0.44 -7.09
N GLY A 45 -7.59 0.76 -6.49
CA GLY A 45 -8.57 1.03 -5.45
C GLY A 45 -9.99 0.74 -5.94
N ARG A 46 -10.35 1.27 -7.11
CA ARG A 46 -11.62 1.00 -7.78
C ARG A 46 -11.84 -0.49 -8.01
N ALA A 47 -10.85 -1.19 -8.56
CA ALA A 47 -10.98 -2.60 -8.91
C ALA A 47 -11.22 -3.47 -7.66
N ILE A 48 -10.52 -3.20 -6.55
CA ILE A 48 -10.74 -3.88 -5.27
C ILE A 48 -12.16 -3.63 -4.75
N MET A 49 -12.61 -2.37 -4.74
CA MET A 49 -13.94 -1.98 -4.26
C MET A 49 -15.06 -2.61 -5.09
N LEU A 50 -14.89 -2.67 -6.43
CA LEU A 50 -15.84 -3.30 -7.34
C LEU A 50 -15.92 -4.83 -7.17
N ALA A 51 -14.81 -5.46 -6.77
CA ALA A 51 -14.76 -6.88 -6.43
C ALA A 51 -15.24 -7.19 -4.99
N GLY A 52 -15.67 -6.16 -4.25
CA GLY A 52 -16.27 -6.31 -2.92
C GLY A 52 -15.30 -6.24 -1.74
N GLY A 53 -14.03 -5.93 -2.01
CA GLY A 53 -13.01 -5.74 -0.98
C GLY A 53 -13.05 -4.34 -0.36
N THR A 54 -12.37 -4.22 0.79
CA THR A 54 -12.12 -2.94 1.46
C THR A 54 -10.67 -2.53 1.23
N VAL A 55 -10.46 -1.31 0.73
CA VAL A 55 -9.13 -0.70 0.62
C VAL A 55 -8.75 -0.10 1.97
N VAL A 56 -7.56 -0.43 2.48
CA VAL A 56 -6.98 0.18 3.68
C VAL A 56 -5.80 1.05 3.25
N TYR A 57 -5.78 2.32 3.64
CA TYR A 57 -4.72 3.24 3.26
C TYR A 57 -4.17 3.99 4.47
N GLY A 58 -2.87 3.80 4.71
CA GLY A 58 -2.10 4.59 5.66
C GLY A 58 -1.58 5.85 4.98
N GLY A 59 -1.90 7.03 5.52
CA GLY A 59 -1.49 8.27 4.88
C GLY A 59 -1.83 9.51 5.67
N HIS A 60 -2.00 10.62 4.95
CA HIS A 60 -2.36 11.92 5.50
C HIS A 60 -3.60 12.49 4.79
N LEU A 61 -4.25 13.45 5.42
CA LEU A 61 -5.45 14.12 4.88
C LEU A 61 -5.13 15.40 4.08
N ASN A 62 -3.87 15.63 3.71
CA ASN A 62 -3.48 16.80 2.93
C ASN A 62 -4.18 16.82 1.55
N PRO A 63 -4.68 17.99 1.09
CA PRO A 63 -5.28 18.14 -0.24
C PRO A 63 -4.34 17.69 -1.36
N GLY A 64 -4.90 17.10 -2.41
CA GLY A 64 -4.14 16.61 -3.55
C GLY A 64 -3.34 15.33 -3.27
N GLY A 65 -3.47 14.71 -2.10
CA GLY A 65 -2.86 13.42 -1.79
C GLY A 65 -3.59 12.21 -2.39
N TYR A 66 -3.05 11.01 -2.16
CA TYR A 66 -3.69 9.75 -2.56
C TYR A 66 -4.98 9.45 -1.81
N THR A 67 -5.11 9.92 -0.56
CA THR A 67 -6.33 9.77 0.25
C THR A 67 -7.55 10.34 -0.46
N GLU A 68 -7.42 11.52 -1.07
CA GLU A 68 -8.52 12.17 -1.80
C GLU A 68 -8.98 11.34 -3.00
N ILE A 69 -8.04 10.78 -3.76
CA ILE A 69 -8.35 9.86 -4.88
C ILE A 69 -9.16 8.67 -4.38
N LEU A 70 -8.74 8.03 -3.29
CA LEU A 70 -9.43 6.85 -2.77
C LEU A 70 -10.82 7.18 -2.24
N ILE A 71 -11.01 8.34 -1.62
CA ILE A 71 -12.32 8.83 -1.18
C ILE A 71 -13.24 9.04 -2.39
N GLU A 72 -12.76 9.71 -3.45
CA GLU A 72 -13.54 9.91 -4.67
C GLU A 72 -13.94 8.58 -5.33
N GLU A 73 -13.03 7.61 -5.39
CA GLU A 73 -13.32 6.28 -5.93
C GLU A 73 -14.34 5.53 -5.04
N ALA A 74 -14.20 5.58 -3.71
CA ALA A 74 -15.16 4.97 -2.79
C ALA A 74 -16.55 5.58 -2.91
N GLN A 75 -16.66 6.91 -3.03
CA GLN A 75 -17.94 7.60 -3.23
C GLN A 75 -18.62 7.18 -4.53
N ARG A 76 -17.84 6.88 -5.59
CA ARG A 76 -18.36 6.45 -6.90
C ARG A 76 -18.69 4.96 -6.97
N PHE A 77 -17.92 4.11 -6.29
CA PHE A 77 -17.93 2.66 -6.53
C PHE A 77 -18.25 1.79 -5.31
N SER A 78 -18.50 2.37 -4.13
CA SER A 78 -18.91 1.65 -2.92
C SER A 78 -20.11 0.73 -3.10
N SER A 79 -21.05 1.12 -3.98
CA SER A 79 -22.32 0.42 -4.17
C SER A 79 -23.09 0.22 -2.85
N GLY A 80 -23.03 1.20 -1.94
CA GLY A 80 -23.70 1.17 -0.63
C GLY A 80 -22.97 0.35 0.45
N ARG A 81 -21.72 -0.05 0.21
CA ARG A 81 -20.87 -0.77 1.16
C ARG A 81 -19.79 0.14 1.75
N SER A 82 -19.32 -0.17 2.95
CA SER A 82 -18.11 0.44 3.48
C SER A 82 -16.89 -0.23 2.83
N VAL A 83 -16.23 0.48 1.92
CA VAL A 83 -15.17 -0.06 1.04
C VAL A 83 -13.81 0.61 1.22
N LEU A 84 -13.71 1.59 2.14
CA LEU A 84 -12.49 2.34 2.39
C LEU A 84 -12.23 2.51 3.89
N GLU A 85 -11.01 2.22 4.32
CA GLU A 85 -10.52 2.53 5.66
C GLU A 85 -9.27 3.42 5.53
N ILE A 86 -9.35 4.62 6.08
CA ILE A 86 -8.20 5.54 6.16
C ILE A 86 -7.62 5.43 7.55
N THR A 87 -6.35 5.05 7.65
CA THR A 87 -5.64 4.92 8.93
C THR A 87 -4.63 6.06 9.09
N LEU A 88 -4.77 6.85 10.15
CA LEU A 88 -3.83 7.93 10.47
C LEU A 88 -2.96 7.54 11.66
N ALA A 89 -1.66 7.74 11.52
CA ALA A 89 -0.72 7.69 12.63
C ALA A 89 -0.90 8.90 13.55
N GLU A 90 -0.48 8.78 14.81
CA GLU A 90 -0.52 9.90 15.78
C GLU A 90 0.24 11.13 15.31
N SER A 91 1.37 10.94 14.65
CA SER A 91 2.13 12.04 14.03
C SER A 91 1.35 12.77 12.93
N GLU A 92 0.35 12.15 12.33
CA GLU A 92 -0.50 12.77 11.29
C GLU A 92 -1.77 13.37 11.87
N TYR A 93 -2.52 12.64 12.69
CA TYR A 93 -3.78 13.17 13.23
C TYR A 93 -3.57 14.28 14.26
N ARG A 94 -2.42 14.32 14.97
CA ARG A 94 -2.08 15.42 15.90
C ARG A 94 -1.79 16.74 15.18
N LYS A 95 -1.61 16.74 13.86
CA LYS A 95 -1.49 17.96 13.05
C LYS A 95 -2.85 18.61 12.78
N LEU A 96 -3.95 17.91 13.05
CA LEU A 96 -5.31 18.31 12.77
C LEU A 96 -6.02 18.75 14.05
N THR A 97 -7.02 19.62 13.89
CA THR A 97 -7.97 19.98 14.92
C THR A 97 -9.05 18.89 15.08
N ALA A 98 -9.75 18.90 16.21
CA ALA A 98 -10.87 17.99 16.45
C ALA A 98 -11.98 18.15 15.39
N ASP A 99 -12.26 19.39 14.97
CA ASP A 99 -13.26 19.68 13.94
C ASP A 99 -12.83 19.15 12.57
N GLU A 100 -11.54 19.24 12.21
CA GLU A 100 -11.01 18.66 10.97
C GLU A 100 -11.10 17.13 10.97
N LEU A 101 -10.82 16.47 12.10
CA LEU A 101 -10.98 15.01 12.23
C LEU A 101 -12.44 14.58 12.11
N VAL A 102 -13.36 15.32 12.74
CA VAL A 102 -14.81 15.08 12.62
C VAL A 102 -15.28 15.33 11.19
N ALA A 103 -14.78 16.37 10.52
CA ALA A 103 -15.11 16.66 9.14
C ALA A 103 -14.59 15.56 8.19
N ALA A 104 -13.38 15.06 8.42
CA ALA A 104 -12.80 13.97 7.64
C ALA A 104 -13.60 12.67 7.76
N ASP A 105 -13.98 12.28 8.98
CA ASP A 105 -14.82 11.11 9.23
C ASP A 105 -16.21 11.26 8.58
N ARG A 106 -16.82 12.45 8.67
CA ARG A 106 -18.09 12.74 7.98
C ARG A 106 -17.96 12.70 6.45
N ASN A 107 -16.83 13.13 5.90
CA ASN A 107 -16.59 13.10 4.45
C ASN A 107 -16.48 11.66 3.91
N LEU A 108 -16.01 10.72 4.74
CA LEU A 108 -16.04 9.29 4.44
C LEU A 108 -17.46 8.73 4.52
N GLY A 109 -18.28 9.21 5.46
CA GLY A 109 -19.70 8.84 5.56
C GLY A 109 -19.90 7.32 5.60
N ASP A 110 -20.88 6.81 4.85
CA ASP A 110 -21.19 5.38 4.81
C ASP A 110 -20.21 4.57 3.94
N VAL A 111 -19.39 5.24 3.11
CA VAL A 111 -18.49 4.55 2.16
C VAL A 111 -17.16 4.15 2.81
N GLY A 112 -16.84 4.67 3.99
CA GLY A 112 -15.59 4.35 4.66
C GLY A 112 -15.53 4.71 6.14
N ARG A 113 -14.34 4.56 6.72
CA ARG A 113 -14.06 4.84 8.14
C ARG A 113 -12.70 5.51 8.31
N LEU A 114 -12.63 6.46 9.24
CA LEU A 114 -11.37 6.98 9.76
C LEU A 114 -10.93 6.20 11.01
N THR A 115 -9.74 5.61 10.95
CA THR A 115 -9.10 4.91 12.07
C THR A 115 -7.87 5.70 12.51
N LEU A 116 -7.77 6.03 13.80
CA LEU A 116 -6.62 6.73 14.38
C LEU A 116 -5.79 5.74 15.20
N VAL A 117 -4.48 5.71 15.00
CA VAL A 117 -3.57 4.78 15.70
C VAL A 117 -2.52 5.56 16.48
N SER A 118 -2.49 5.36 17.80
CA SER A 118 -1.49 5.97 18.67
C SER A 118 -0.10 5.35 18.48
N GLU A 119 0.94 6.02 18.96
CA GLU A 119 2.31 5.49 19.00
C GLU A 119 2.46 4.20 19.84
N SER A 120 1.47 3.91 20.70
CA SER A 120 1.38 2.65 21.46
C SER A 120 0.62 1.54 20.71
N CYS A 121 0.38 1.71 19.40
CA CYS A 121 -0.29 0.74 18.54
C CYS A 121 -1.77 0.50 18.91
N MET A 122 -2.42 1.48 19.56
CA MET A 122 -3.81 1.41 19.99
C MET A 122 -4.71 2.27 19.10
N THR A 123 -5.92 1.78 18.80
CA THR A 123 -6.93 2.59 18.10
C THR A 123 -7.52 3.64 19.04
N VAL A 124 -7.57 4.89 18.59
CA VAL A 124 -8.05 6.04 19.38
C VAL A 124 -9.38 6.55 18.81
N PRO A 125 -10.44 6.73 19.63
CA PRO A 125 -11.65 7.40 19.18
C PRO A 125 -11.38 8.87 18.81
N ILE A 126 -12.03 9.39 17.77
CA ILE A 126 -11.87 10.80 17.33
C ILE A 126 -12.06 11.80 18.48
N ALA A 127 -13.05 11.56 19.35
CA ALA A 127 -13.33 12.41 20.51
C ALA A 127 -12.20 12.46 21.56
N ARG A 128 -11.22 11.56 21.46
CA ARG A 128 -10.06 11.44 22.36
C ARG A 128 -8.72 11.62 21.62
N ALA A 129 -8.75 11.96 20.33
CA ALA A 129 -7.57 12.00 19.47
C ALA A 129 -6.50 13.00 19.96
N LEU A 130 -6.94 14.12 20.54
CA LEU A 130 -6.06 15.20 20.98
C LEU A 130 -5.85 15.21 22.50
N ASP A 131 -6.35 14.19 23.21
CA ASP A 131 -6.16 14.06 24.65
C ASP A 131 -4.72 13.64 24.98
N GLY A 132 -4.25 14.00 26.18
CA GLY A 132 -2.98 13.55 26.73
C GLY A 132 -1.73 14.12 26.06
N SER A 133 -0.56 13.75 26.60
CA SER A 133 0.75 14.11 26.08
C SER A 133 1.17 13.19 24.95
N TRP A 134 1.67 13.76 23.85
CA TRP A 134 2.31 13.03 22.75
C TRP A 134 3.82 13.16 22.86
N THR A 135 4.57 12.09 22.66
CA THR A 135 6.05 12.09 22.78
C THR A 135 6.76 12.81 21.63
N GLN A 136 6.02 13.13 20.56
CA GLN A 136 6.55 13.74 19.33
C GLN A 136 7.51 12.85 18.53
N ASP A 137 7.54 11.55 18.82
CA ASP A 137 8.27 10.58 18.01
C ASP A 137 7.42 10.17 16.79
N ALA A 138 7.63 10.89 15.68
CA ALA A 138 6.94 10.60 14.43
C ALA A 138 7.33 9.22 13.83
N GLY A 139 8.55 8.75 14.06
CA GLY A 139 9.00 7.46 13.57
C GLY A 139 8.21 6.33 14.24
N ASN A 140 8.17 6.34 15.57
CA ASN A 140 7.44 5.34 16.35
C ASN A 140 5.92 5.36 16.04
N ALA A 141 5.33 6.54 15.89
CA ALA A 141 3.92 6.67 15.50
C ALA A 141 3.60 6.05 14.12
N LEU A 142 4.49 6.25 13.14
CA LEU A 142 4.35 5.66 11.81
C LEU A 142 4.50 4.13 11.84
N ILE A 143 5.47 3.62 12.61
CA ILE A 143 5.67 2.17 12.81
C ILE A 143 4.40 1.55 13.40
N ALA A 144 3.87 2.12 14.49
CA ALA A 144 2.66 1.64 15.15
C ALA A 144 1.45 1.59 14.19
N MET A 145 1.29 2.60 13.33
CA MET A 145 0.25 2.60 12.30
C MET A 145 0.49 1.51 11.24
N ARG A 146 1.71 1.34 10.74
CA ARG A 146 2.05 0.32 9.74
C ARG A 146 1.82 -1.10 10.26
N GLU A 147 2.19 -1.35 11.52
CA GLU A 147 1.90 -2.59 12.22
C GLU A 147 0.40 -2.86 12.36
N HIS A 148 -0.37 -1.83 12.74
CA HIS A 148 -1.82 -1.93 12.82
C HIS A 148 -2.43 -2.31 11.46
N VAL A 149 -2.03 -1.62 10.38
CA VAL A 149 -2.51 -1.90 9.02
C VAL A 149 -2.12 -3.31 8.58
N ALA A 150 -0.89 -3.74 8.83
CA ALA A 150 -0.43 -5.09 8.48
C ALA A 150 -1.26 -6.19 9.18
N ARG A 151 -1.59 -6.03 10.46
CA ARG A 151 -2.44 -7.00 11.19
C ARG A 151 -3.91 -6.94 10.79
N ALA A 152 -4.38 -5.79 10.32
CA ALA A 152 -5.78 -5.58 9.95
C ALA A 152 -6.10 -5.95 8.49
N THR A 153 -5.10 -6.35 7.69
CA THR A 153 -5.24 -6.62 6.26
C THR A 153 -4.78 -8.03 5.92
N THR A 154 -5.35 -8.60 4.86
CA THR A 154 -4.99 -9.94 4.35
C THR A 154 -3.99 -9.87 3.21
N ALA A 155 -3.82 -8.69 2.60
CA ALA A 155 -2.90 -8.48 1.50
C ALA A 155 -2.47 -7.00 1.42
N ARG A 156 -1.34 -6.74 0.76
CA ARG A 156 -0.86 -5.39 0.46
C ARG A 156 -0.38 -5.29 -0.98
N LEU A 157 -0.74 -4.22 -1.68
CA LEU A 157 -0.05 -3.78 -2.89
C LEU A 157 0.90 -2.63 -2.56
N ILE A 158 2.16 -2.75 -2.97
CA ILE A 158 3.14 -1.66 -2.89
C ILE A 158 3.46 -1.08 -4.29
N VAL A 159 3.57 0.25 -4.38
CA VAL A 159 3.87 0.98 -5.63
C VAL A 159 4.85 2.12 -5.34
N GLY A 160 5.96 2.19 -6.09
CA GLY A 160 6.97 3.25 -5.92
C GLY A 160 7.65 3.21 -4.54
N GLY A 161 7.88 4.37 -3.95
CA GLY A 161 8.37 4.53 -2.59
C GLY A 161 9.78 5.09 -2.47
N ARG A 162 9.98 5.99 -1.51
CA ARG A 162 11.26 6.66 -1.29
C ARG A 162 12.28 5.70 -0.68
N LEU A 163 13.47 5.66 -1.26
CA LEU A 163 14.64 4.94 -0.74
C LEU A 163 15.67 5.87 -0.06
N ALA A 164 15.44 7.19 -0.08
CA ALA A 164 16.25 8.18 0.60
C ALA A 164 15.35 9.29 1.19
N GLY A 165 15.80 9.94 2.27
CA GLY A 165 15.04 11.01 2.93
C GLY A 165 13.73 10.53 3.58
N TYR A 166 13.64 9.24 3.93
CA TYR A 166 12.53 8.69 4.69
C TYR A 166 12.66 8.98 6.19
N VAL A 167 11.57 8.76 6.93
CA VAL A 167 11.54 8.87 8.40
C VAL A 167 11.47 7.47 9.00
N GLY A 168 12.37 7.17 9.93
CA GLY A 168 12.47 5.88 10.61
C GLY A 168 13.81 5.18 10.35
N ALA A 169 13.91 3.93 10.82
CA ALA A 169 15.11 3.12 10.70
C ALA A 169 15.26 2.43 9.32
N GLU A 170 14.18 2.30 8.58
CA GLU A 170 14.15 1.70 7.24
C GLU A 170 13.14 2.43 6.33
N PRO A 171 13.26 2.31 4.99
CA PRO A 171 12.28 2.87 4.06
C PRO A 171 10.86 2.36 4.35
N GLY A 172 9.91 3.28 4.53
CA GLY A 172 8.57 2.94 5.00
C GLY A 172 7.83 1.89 4.15
N VAL A 173 7.99 1.91 2.83
CA VAL A 173 7.36 0.90 1.95
C VAL A 173 8.01 -0.48 2.09
N ILE A 174 9.32 -0.54 2.40
CA ILE A 174 10.01 -1.82 2.71
C ILE A 174 9.54 -2.35 4.06
N GLU A 175 9.42 -1.48 5.07
CA GLU A 175 8.88 -1.85 6.39
C GLU A 175 7.46 -2.44 6.26
N GLU A 176 6.62 -1.77 5.51
CA GLU A 176 5.26 -2.20 5.22
C GLU A 176 5.19 -3.56 4.52
N ALA A 177 6.08 -3.80 3.57
CA ALA A 177 6.20 -5.08 2.88
C ALA A 177 6.63 -6.19 3.85
N ARG A 178 7.68 -5.94 4.67
CA ARG A 178 8.16 -6.88 5.69
C ARG A 178 7.07 -7.19 6.73
N LEU A 179 6.38 -6.19 7.25
CA LEU A 179 5.29 -6.35 8.23
C LEU A 179 4.11 -7.15 7.65
N THR A 180 3.82 -6.98 6.36
CA THR A 180 2.78 -7.76 5.65
C THR A 180 3.13 -9.24 5.63
N ILE A 181 4.35 -9.57 5.20
CA ILE A 181 4.85 -10.95 5.17
C ILE A 181 4.82 -11.57 6.58
N GLN A 182 5.33 -10.84 7.58
CA GLN A 182 5.34 -11.31 8.98
C GLN A 182 3.94 -11.52 9.57
N SER A 183 2.94 -10.78 9.08
CA SER A 183 1.54 -10.95 9.48
C SER A 183 0.82 -12.06 8.70
N GLY A 184 1.53 -12.74 7.77
CA GLY A 184 0.97 -13.78 6.90
C GLY A 184 0.10 -13.25 5.76
N GLY A 185 0.17 -11.94 5.48
CA GLY A 185 -0.57 -11.33 4.37
C GLY A 185 0.13 -11.52 3.03
N LEU A 186 -0.64 -11.56 1.95
CA LEU A 186 -0.12 -11.62 0.58
C LEU A 186 0.55 -10.29 0.20
N LEU A 187 1.81 -10.33 -0.22
CA LEU A 187 2.52 -9.15 -0.71
C LEU A 187 2.51 -9.11 -2.25
N LEU A 188 1.83 -8.11 -2.79
CA LEU A 188 1.81 -7.79 -4.21
C LEU A 188 2.68 -6.56 -4.47
N VAL A 189 3.50 -6.61 -5.53
CA VAL A 189 4.53 -5.58 -5.78
C VAL A 189 4.42 -5.05 -7.20
N ALA A 190 4.13 -3.75 -7.36
CA ALA A 190 4.20 -3.05 -8.64
C ALA A 190 5.58 -2.40 -8.81
N GLY A 191 6.58 -3.22 -9.11
CA GLY A 191 7.99 -2.81 -9.24
C GLY A 191 8.26 -1.85 -10.40
N GLY A 192 7.44 -1.86 -11.45
CA GLY A 192 7.58 -1.00 -12.64
C GLY A 192 7.54 0.51 -12.38
N TYR A 193 7.25 0.95 -11.15
CA TYR A 193 7.24 2.37 -10.75
C TYR A 193 8.53 2.80 -10.02
N GLY A 194 9.49 1.88 -9.88
CA GLY A 194 10.76 2.16 -9.21
C GLY A 194 10.67 2.23 -7.69
N GLY A 195 11.68 2.83 -7.08
CA GLY A 195 11.76 3.08 -5.66
C GLY A 195 11.80 1.80 -4.82
N ALA A 196 11.23 1.88 -3.63
CA ALA A 196 11.16 0.76 -2.69
C ALA A 196 10.46 -0.47 -3.28
N ALA A 197 9.37 -0.28 -4.04
CA ALA A 197 8.65 -1.39 -4.69
C ALA A 197 9.55 -2.12 -5.68
N ALA A 198 10.33 -1.41 -6.51
CA ALA A 198 11.30 -2.05 -7.39
C ALA A 198 12.40 -2.78 -6.63
N ALA A 199 12.88 -2.22 -5.51
CA ALA A 199 13.95 -2.82 -4.71
C ALA A 199 13.48 -4.14 -4.08
N VAL A 200 12.26 -4.15 -3.54
CA VAL A 200 11.59 -5.36 -3.03
C VAL A 200 11.38 -6.37 -4.15
N ALA A 201 10.84 -5.94 -5.29
CA ALA A 201 10.59 -6.83 -6.43
C ALA A 201 11.87 -7.47 -6.98
N GLN A 202 12.97 -6.71 -7.11
CA GLN A 202 14.25 -7.27 -7.53
C GLN A 202 14.82 -8.25 -6.52
N ARG A 203 14.60 -8.01 -5.23
CA ARG A 203 15.07 -8.91 -4.18
C ARG A 203 14.34 -10.25 -4.18
N LEU A 204 13.04 -10.24 -4.46
CA LEU A 204 12.19 -11.43 -4.46
C LEU A 204 12.16 -12.14 -5.82
N TYR A 205 12.14 -11.38 -6.91
CA TYR A 205 11.95 -11.86 -8.28
C TYR A 205 12.97 -11.24 -9.25
N PRO A 206 14.29 -11.45 -9.05
CA PRO A 206 15.34 -10.83 -9.86
C PRO A 206 15.20 -11.14 -11.35
N GLN A 207 14.69 -12.32 -11.70
CA GLN A 207 14.48 -12.77 -13.08
C GLN A 207 13.53 -11.86 -13.88
N TYR A 208 12.63 -11.12 -13.22
CA TYR A 208 11.70 -10.23 -13.91
C TYR A 208 12.35 -8.93 -14.40
N PHE A 209 13.55 -8.59 -13.94
CA PHE A 209 14.24 -7.34 -14.25
C PHE A 209 15.35 -7.47 -15.30
N GLU A 210 15.62 -8.71 -15.75
CA GLU A 210 16.67 -8.98 -16.73
C GLU A 210 16.38 -8.30 -18.07
N GLY A 211 17.38 -7.56 -18.59
CA GLY A 211 17.36 -7.03 -19.95
C GLY A 211 16.59 -5.71 -20.18
N TRP A 212 15.89 -5.17 -19.18
CA TRP A 212 15.17 -3.88 -19.33
C TRP A 212 15.44 -2.85 -18.23
N ALA A 213 15.86 -3.28 -17.03
CA ALA A 213 16.12 -2.37 -15.92
C ALA A 213 17.22 -1.33 -16.27
N PRO A 214 17.01 -0.04 -15.99
CA PRO A 214 18.06 0.97 -16.14
C PRO A 214 19.29 0.65 -15.27
N GLY A 215 20.45 1.20 -15.61
CA GLY A 215 21.64 1.10 -14.75
C GLY A 215 21.39 1.73 -13.37
N ALA A 216 21.92 1.10 -12.31
CA ALA A 216 21.73 1.52 -10.91
C ALA A 216 20.25 1.72 -10.53
N TYR A 217 19.40 0.79 -10.95
CA TYR A 217 17.96 0.80 -10.70
C TYR A 217 17.57 -0.22 -9.61
N PRO A 218 16.71 0.15 -8.64
CA PRO A 218 16.24 1.51 -8.36
C PRO A 218 17.35 2.39 -7.74
N ALA A 219 17.22 3.72 -7.83
CA ALA A 219 18.22 4.59 -7.23
C ALA A 219 18.20 4.43 -5.70
N HIS A 220 19.39 4.49 -5.08
CA HIS A 220 19.58 4.29 -3.62
C HIS A 220 19.35 2.86 -3.11
N ALA A 221 19.09 1.88 -3.98
CA ALA A 221 18.87 0.49 -3.57
C ALA A 221 20.06 -0.15 -2.86
N HIS A 222 21.28 0.31 -3.17
CA HIS A 222 22.53 -0.23 -2.64
C HIS A 222 23.07 0.56 -1.45
N ASP A 223 22.33 1.56 -0.96
CA ASP A 223 22.70 2.25 0.27
C ASP A 223 22.63 1.25 1.45
N ALA A 224 23.53 1.36 2.42
CA ALA A 224 23.73 0.33 3.45
C ALA A 224 22.45 0.07 4.29
N GLU A 225 21.75 1.14 4.66
CA GLU A 225 20.48 1.06 5.42
C GLU A 225 19.38 0.36 4.60
N VAL A 226 19.27 0.69 3.32
CA VAL A 226 18.29 0.07 2.40
C VAL A 226 18.61 -1.41 2.20
N THR A 227 19.89 -1.75 2.04
CA THR A 227 20.34 -3.14 1.90
C THR A 227 19.98 -3.95 3.15
N GLY A 228 20.24 -3.41 4.34
CA GLY A 228 19.86 -4.07 5.60
C GLY A 228 18.34 -4.26 5.73
N ALA A 229 17.54 -3.28 5.31
CA ALA A 229 16.08 -3.41 5.30
C ALA A 229 15.59 -4.50 4.33
N LEU A 230 16.19 -4.58 3.14
CA LEU A 230 15.89 -5.63 2.15
C LEU A 230 16.34 -7.02 2.64
N ASP A 231 17.45 -7.11 3.36
CA ASP A 231 17.92 -8.36 3.97
C ASP A 231 16.91 -8.84 5.03
N ASN A 232 16.48 -7.96 5.93
CA ASN A 232 15.44 -8.27 6.92
C ASN A 232 14.11 -8.69 6.28
N LEU A 233 13.73 -8.04 5.17
CA LEU A 233 12.53 -8.43 4.41
C LEU A 233 12.70 -9.81 3.77
N HIS A 234 13.87 -10.08 3.18
CA HIS A 234 14.15 -11.37 2.55
C HIS A 234 14.15 -12.51 3.58
N ASP A 235 14.73 -12.29 4.75
CA ASP A 235 14.70 -13.25 5.86
C ASP A 235 13.27 -13.54 6.32
N ALA A 236 12.42 -12.51 6.40
CA ALA A 236 11.00 -12.67 6.71
C ALA A 236 10.27 -13.48 5.63
N TYR A 237 10.58 -13.22 4.35
CA TYR A 237 10.00 -13.96 3.21
C TYR A 237 10.41 -15.44 3.23
N MET A 238 11.69 -15.73 3.46
CA MET A 238 12.21 -17.10 3.54
C MET A 238 11.68 -17.89 4.75
N SER A 239 11.28 -17.19 5.81
CA SER A 239 10.70 -17.79 7.02
C SER A 239 9.18 -17.92 6.96
N ALA A 240 8.52 -17.30 5.96
CA ALA A 240 7.08 -17.34 5.82
C ALA A 240 6.60 -18.72 5.32
N ALA A 241 5.31 -19.01 5.52
CA ALA A 241 4.69 -20.15 4.87
C ALA A 241 4.79 -19.98 3.34
N PRO A 242 4.89 -21.08 2.58
CA PRO A 242 4.92 -21.01 1.12
C PRO A 242 3.72 -20.20 0.61
N GLU A 243 3.97 -19.30 -0.35
CA GLU A 243 2.89 -18.57 -1.00
C GLU A 243 1.91 -19.56 -1.66
N PRO A 244 0.61 -19.22 -1.73
CA PRO A 244 -0.34 -19.99 -2.51
C PRO A 244 0.14 -20.10 -3.97
N ASP A 245 -0.33 -21.13 -4.67
CA ASP A 245 -0.05 -21.30 -6.11
C ASP A 245 -0.66 -20.13 -6.88
N ILE A 246 0.16 -19.10 -7.14
CA ILE A 246 -0.22 -17.85 -7.80
C ILE A 246 0.15 -17.88 -9.28
N ASP A 247 -0.68 -17.30 -10.14
CA ASP A 247 -0.42 -17.19 -11.58
C ASP A 247 0.87 -16.37 -11.84
N GLU A 248 1.97 -17.06 -12.17
CA GLU A 248 3.30 -16.47 -12.36
C GLU A 248 3.30 -15.41 -13.48
N GLU A 249 2.51 -15.60 -14.53
CA GLU A 249 2.43 -14.61 -15.61
C GLU A 249 1.71 -13.34 -15.16
N LEU A 250 0.66 -13.47 -14.34
CA LEU A 250 0.04 -12.30 -13.71
C LEU A 250 0.96 -11.60 -12.73
N LEU A 251 1.70 -12.35 -11.91
CA LEU A 251 2.66 -11.78 -10.97
C LEU A 251 3.75 -11.01 -11.72
N ARG A 252 4.25 -11.57 -12.82
CA ARG A 252 5.22 -10.91 -13.70
C ARG A 252 4.63 -9.64 -14.31
N ILE A 253 3.42 -9.70 -14.87
CA ILE A 253 2.73 -8.51 -15.43
C ILE A 253 2.57 -7.43 -14.37
N LEU A 254 2.06 -7.78 -13.19
CA LEU A 254 1.92 -6.86 -12.06
C LEU A 254 3.26 -6.19 -11.72
N THR A 255 4.32 -6.99 -11.68
CA THR A 255 5.64 -6.55 -11.20
C THR A 255 6.31 -5.56 -12.14
N ILE A 256 6.23 -5.78 -13.46
CA ILE A 256 7.01 -4.98 -14.42
C ILE A 256 6.17 -4.00 -15.24
N SER A 257 4.84 -4.04 -15.15
CA SER A 257 4.00 -3.16 -15.96
C SER A 257 4.08 -1.71 -15.51
N HIS A 258 4.03 -0.81 -16.48
CA HIS A 258 3.86 0.63 -16.29
C HIS A 258 2.41 1.07 -16.57
N ARG A 259 1.51 0.12 -16.85
CA ARG A 259 0.12 0.39 -17.23
C ARG A 259 -0.79 0.17 -16.02
N PRO A 260 -1.47 1.23 -15.53
CA PRO A 260 -2.41 1.12 -14.41
C PRO A 260 -3.44 0.00 -14.58
N ALA A 261 -3.98 -0.18 -15.79
CA ALA A 261 -5.00 -1.18 -16.07
C ALA A 261 -4.48 -2.62 -15.93
N ASP A 262 -3.22 -2.87 -16.33
CA ASP A 262 -2.61 -4.19 -16.20
C ASP A 262 -2.34 -4.50 -14.72
N ILE A 263 -1.86 -3.50 -13.96
CA ILE A 263 -1.65 -3.61 -12.51
C ILE A 263 -2.97 -3.89 -11.80
N ALA A 264 -4.00 -3.08 -12.03
CA ALA A 264 -5.31 -3.25 -11.40
C ALA A 264 -5.93 -4.62 -11.71
N ARG A 265 -5.87 -5.04 -12.98
CA ARG A 265 -6.35 -6.36 -13.40
C ARG A 265 -5.58 -7.49 -12.71
N ALA A 266 -4.24 -7.45 -12.73
CA ALA A 266 -3.42 -8.48 -12.13
C ALA A 266 -3.60 -8.54 -10.62
N THR A 267 -3.64 -7.39 -9.94
CA THR A 267 -3.90 -7.29 -8.50
C THR A 267 -5.19 -7.98 -8.11
N VAL A 268 -6.34 -7.63 -8.72
CA VAL A 268 -7.61 -8.24 -8.31
C VAL A 268 -7.69 -9.72 -8.66
N ARG A 269 -7.09 -10.16 -9.77
CA ARG A 269 -7.02 -11.60 -10.10
C ARG A 269 -6.20 -12.39 -9.07
N LEU A 270 -4.98 -11.94 -8.77
CA LEU A 270 -4.11 -12.59 -7.79
C LEU A 270 -4.74 -12.60 -6.39
N LEU A 271 -5.39 -11.51 -5.99
CA LEU A 271 -6.14 -11.45 -4.73
C LEU A 271 -7.31 -12.45 -4.70
N SER A 272 -8.01 -12.62 -5.82
CA SER A 272 -9.14 -13.55 -5.91
C SER A 272 -8.67 -15.01 -5.90
N GLU A 273 -7.51 -15.30 -6.50
CA GLU A 273 -6.88 -16.63 -6.48
C GLU A 273 -6.44 -17.01 -5.05
N ALA A 274 -5.93 -16.04 -4.28
CA ALA A 274 -5.51 -16.26 -2.89
C ALA A 274 -6.66 -16.27 -1.85
N ALA A 275 -7.86 -15.83 -2.23
CA ALA A 275 -9.04 -15.79 -1.35
C ALA A 275 -9.78 -17.15 -1.26
N HIS A 276 -9.35 -18.16 -2.03
CA HIS A 276 -9.96 -19.48 -2.18
C HIS A 276 -9.02 -20.60 -1.77
#